data_AF-A0A2V2EGJ4-F1
#
_entry.id   AF-A0A2V2EGJ4-F1
#
_cell.length_a   1.000
_cell.length_b   1.000
_cell.length_c   1.000
_cell.angle_alpha   90.00
_cell.angle_beta   90.00
_cell.angle_gamma   90.00
#
_symmetry.space_group_name_H-M   'P 1'
#
loop_
_entity.id
_entity.type
_entity.pdbx_description
1 polymer ?
#
loop_
_entity_poly.entity_id
_entity_poly.type
_entity_poly.pdbx_seq_one_letter_code
_entity_poly.pdbx_strand_id
1 'polypeptide(L)'
;MNFAYRAGEINEYIINIRRHIHAHPELSFNERKTTAYIADKLEEMDVEVQRFDDYTGCVGTIRGRNGGKTVLLRADIDALPIKECSGVEFESENDGVMHACGHDCHTAMLLGAAKLLSEHKDELRGTVKLLFQAAEECFVGSHYYWDKGYLGGIDAAMGMHVWPTVESGRMAIMDGYLMASCDNFRITVRGRGAHSMAPQLGRDAVAAAAAVIREVQTIAARMNKPDSPLVISIGTVESERVDGRICERVSMEGTFRAFDIRSQRLALEMIEHIADSAAAIYGCTAEFEHTFSCYAVNNRDTALNALARDAARKLFGEDVLQTTAKAMGSEDFAYIMERIPLSLFVFLGCRDEKAGCTHPVHNEKFRINEDILHIGAAEYAQFAFDYLEQTANGTFISAVGEHEYVPVMRMDKPHKDAELLLPFDGDTQSGLPRYRGRFTMEIAGKAAHGSAPQDGHDAALAAADVIAALGYIVSRQNDPLDALTITVNGFNAGAKLNILAGNAVLNGEYGCNSEELFADAMQRIKTSATNAAAVNGCSISAVFGEAEHE
;
A
#
# COMPACT_ATOMS: atom_id res chain seq x y z
N MET A 1 -31.57 -21.38 1.87
CA MET A 1 -31.20 -20.73 0.59
C MET A 1 -29.94 -21.38 0.05
N ASN A 2 -29.85 -21.65 -1.25
CA ASN A 2 -28.58 -22.08 -1.86
C ASN A 2 -28.10 -20.97 -2.79
N PHE A 3 -27.43 -19.96 -2.22
CA PHE A 3 -26.92 -18.83 -2.99
C PHE A 3 -25.89 -19.28 -4.04
N ALA A 4 -25.08 -20.31 -3.76
CA ALA A 4 -24.09 -20.81 -4.72
C ALA A 4 -24.75 -21.31 -6.01
N TYR A 5 -25.77 -22.16 -5.89
CA TYR A 5 -26.53 -22.66 -7.04
C TYR A 5 -27.22 -21.53 -7.80
N ARG A 6 -27.94 -20.66 -7.07
CA ARG A 6 -28.69 -19.57 -7.69
C ARG A 6 -27.78 -18.54 -8.36
N ALA A 7 -26.63 -18.22 -7.77
CA ALA A 7 -25.62 -17.35 -8.36
C ALA A 7 -25.09 -17.93 -9.68
N GLY A 8 -24.85 -19.25 -9.73
CA GLY A 8 -24.48 -19.95 -10.96
C GLY A 8 -25.55 -19.80 -12.07
N GLU A 9 -26.84 -19.91 -11.73
CA GLU A 9 -27.93 -19.72 -12.70
C GLU A 9 -28.00 -18.31 -13.28
N ILE A 10 -27.58 -17.29 -12.51
CA ILE A 10 -27.58 -15.89 -12.95
C ILE A 10 -26.20 -15.41 -13.42
N ASN A 11 -25.20 -16.30 -13.58
CA ASN A 11 -23.84 -15.88 -13.92
C ASN A 11 -23.79 -15.12 -15.26
N GLU A 12 -24.53 -15.57 -16.26
CA GLU A 12 -24.66 -14.86 -17.55
C GLU A 12 -25.21 -13.43 -17.38
N TYR A 13 -26.14 -13.22 -16.45
CA TYR A 13 -26.64 -11.89 -16.14
C TYR A 13 -25.54 -11.00 -15.55
N ILE A 14 -24.72 -11.56 -14.64
CA ILE A 14 -23.59 -10.85 -14.02
C ILE A 14 -22.51 -10.51 -15.06
N ILE A 15 -22.16 -11.46 -15.93
CA ILE A 15 -21.19 -11.26 -17.01
C ILE A 15 -21.65 -10.15 -17.96
N ASN A 16 -22.93 -10.14 -18.34
CA ASN A 16 -23.46 -9.11 -19.23
C ASN A 16 -23.40 -7.70 -18.63
N ILE A 17 -23.65 -7.57 -17.33
CA ILE A 17 -23.46 -6.30 -16.60
C ILE A 17 -21.99 -5.89 -16.64
N ARG A 18 -21.08 -6.81 -16.30
CA ARG A 18 -19.65 -6.54 -16.26
C ARG A 18 -19.15 -6.05 -17.61
N ARG A 19 -19.49 -6.75 -18.70
CA ARG A 19 -19.08 -6.38 -20.07
C ARG A 19 -19.67 -5.04 -20.49
N HIS A 20 -20.91 -4.73 -20.10
CA HIS A 20 -21.49 -3.42 -20.38
C HIS A 20 -20.70 -2.29 -19.70
N ILE A 21 -20.38 -2.44 -18.41
CA ILE A 21 -19.63 -1.43 -17.67
C ILE A 21 -18.19 -1.33 -18.20
N HIS A 22 -17.55 -2.47 -18.49
CA HIS A 22 -16.20 -2.53 -19.05
C HIS A 22 -16.06 -1.74 -20.36
N ALA A 23 -17.03 -1.88 -21.27
CA ALA A 23 -17.06 -1.18 -22.55
C ALA A 23 -17.33 0.33 -22.42
N HIS A 24 -17.88 0.79 -21.28
CA HIS A 24 -18.24 2.20 -21.05
C HIS A 24 -17.57 2.77 -19.79
N PRO A 25 -16.24 2.72 -19.67
CA PRO A 25 -15.56 3.12 -18.44
C PRO A 25 -15.58 4.65 -18.29
N GLU A 26 -15.73 5.11 -17.04
CA GLU A 26 -15.75 6.52 -16.68
C GLU A 26 -14.77 6.78 -15.53
N LEU A 27 -14.01 7.87 -15.63
CA LEU A 27 -13.00 8.25 -14.64
C LEU A 27 -13.64 8.67 -13.31
N SER A 28 -12.84 8.64 -12.24
CA SER A 28 -13.20 9.15 -10.92
C SER A 28 -13.91 10.51 -11.00
N PHE A 29 -15.01 10.65 -10.25
CA PHE A 29 -15.93 11.81 -10.21
C PHE A 29 -16.75 12.09 -11.48
N ASN A 30 -16.59 11.29 -12.54
CA ASN A 30 -17.27 11.45 -13.83
C ASN A 30 -18.15 10.26 -14.21
N GLU A 31 -18.37 9.32 -13.30
CA GLU A 31 -19.07 8.03 -13.44
C GLU A 31 -20.60 8.18 -13.59
N ARG A 32 -21.06 9.16 -14.36
CA ARG A 32 -22.48 9.55 -14.48
C ARG A 32 -23.31 8.47 -15.16
N LYS A 33 -22.82 7.90 -16.27
CA LYS A 33 -23.52 6.83 -17.01
C LYS A 33 -23.46 5.52 -16.23
N THR A 34 -22.32 5.19 -15.65
CA THR A 34 -22.17 4.00 -14.79
C THR A 34 -23.11 4.09 -13.59
N THR A 35 -23.20 5.24 -12.92
CA THR A 35 -24.14 5.49 -11.83
C THR A 35 -25.60 5.30 -12.27
N ALA A 36 -25.97 5.86 -13.42
CA ALA A 36 -27.32 5.73 -13.95
C ALA A 36 -27.66 4.26 -14.25
N TYR A 37 -26.76 3.55 -14.92
CA TYR A 37 -26.95 2.13 -15.25
C TYR A 37 -27.14 1.26 -14.01
N ILE A 38 -26.30 1.45 -12.98
CA ILE A 38 -26.41 0.72 -11.71
C ILE A 38 -27.76 0.99 -11.04
N ALA A 39 -28.15 2.26 -10.95
CA ALA A 39 -29.39 2.65 -10.30
C ALA A 39 -30.62 2.09 -11.05
N ASP A 40 -30.60 2.11 -12.38
CA ASP A 40 -31.67 1.52 -13.19
C ASP A 40 -31.76 -0.01 -12.96
N LYS A 41 -30.63 -0.70 -12.84
CA LYS A 41 -30.60 -2.14 -12.50
C LYS A 41 -31.13 -2.45 -11.11
N LEU A 42 -30.85 -1.61 -10.12
CA LEU A 42 -31.41 -1.76 -8.77
C LEU A 42 -32.93 -1.50 -8.76
N GLU A 43 -33.40 -0.49 -9.49
CA GLU A 43 -34.83 -0.18 -9.61
C GLU A 43 -35.61 -1.32 -10.32
N GLU A 44 -35.01 -1.94 -11.36
CA GLU A 44 -35.55 -3.16 -11.99
C GLU A 44 -35.74 -4.32 -11.00
N MET A 45 -34.98 -4.35 -9.90
CA MET A 45 -35.05 -5.35 -8.83
C MET A 45 -35.96 -4.95 -7.66
N ASP A 46 -36.71 -3.84 -7.77
CA ASP A 46 -37.53 -3.28 -6.68
C ASP A 46 -36.70 -2.94 -5.43
N VAL A 47 -35.47 -2.46 -5.63
CA VAL A 47 -34.57 -1.98 -4.57
C VAL A 47 -34.69 -0.46 -4.43
N GLU A 48 -34.78 0.04 -3.19
CA GLU A 48 -34.79 1.48 -2.90
C GLU A 48 -33.41 2.08 -3.24
N VAL A 49 -33.35 3.06 -4.15
CA VAL A 49 -32.09 3.68 -4.58
C VAL A 49 -32.01 5.14 -4.14
N GLN A 50 -30.92 5.48 -3.46
CA GLN A 50 -30.52 6.85 -3.17
C GLN A 50 -29.43 7.30 -4.15
N ARG A 51 -29.76 8.29 -5.00
CA ARG A 51 -28.82 9.00 -5.89
C ARG A 51 -28.43 10.34 -5.25
N PHE A 52 -27.35 10.96 -5.74
CA PHE A 52 -26.82 12.22 -5.23
C PHE A 52 -26.69 13.27 -6.34
N ASP A 53 -27.14 14.50 -6.10
CA ASP A 53 -27.14 15.55 -7.14
C ASP A 53 -25.73 16.11 -7.41
N ASP A 54 -24.90 16.20 -6.37
CA ASP A 54 -23.56 16.80 -6.40
C ASP A 54 -22.42 15.76 -6.52
N TYR A 55 -22.72 14.47 -6.58
CA TYR A 55 -21.73 13.39 -6.59
C TYR A 55 -22.19 12.18 -7.41
N THR A 56 -21.27 11.31 -7.80
CA THR A 56 -21.54 10.05 -8.53
C THR A 56 -21.69 8.87 -7.57
N GLY A 57 -22.04 7.70 -8.07
CA GLY A 57 -22.39 6.52 -7.28
C GLY A 57 -23.79 6.60 -6.66
N CYS A 58 -24.20 5.51 -6.02
CA CYS A 58 -25.53 5.40 -5.42
C CYS A 58 -25.53 4.41 -4.25
N VAL A 59 -26.58 4.48 -3.43
CA VAL A 59 -26.81 3.53 -2.34
C VAL A 59 -28.15 2.82 -2.56
N GLY A 60 -28.10 1.50 -2.74
CA GLY A 60 -29.28 0.63 -2.74
C GLY A 60 -29.63 0.18 -1.32
N THR A 61 -30.91 0.05 -0.99
CA THR A 61 -31.38 -0.47 0.31
C THR A 61 -32.37 -1.61 0.12
N ILE A 62 -32.02 -2.79 0.63
CA ILE A 62 -32.91 -3.97 0.71
C ILE A 62 -33.34 -4.12 2.17
N ARG A 63 -34.62 -3.87 2.42
CA ARG A 63 -35.21 -3.97 3.77
C ARG A 63 -35.81 -5.35 3.96
N GLY A 64 -35.27 -6.10 4.92
CA GLY A 64 -35.82 -7.36 5.37
C GLY A 64 -37.00 -7.19 6.32
N ARG A 65 -37.43 -8.30 6.93
CA ARG A 65 -38.54 -8.33 7.89
C ARG A 65 -38.09 -7.90 9.28
N ASN A 66 -39.03 -7.31 10.03
CA ASN A 66 -38.96 -7.06 11.48
C ASN A 66 -37.84 -6.14 11.99
N GLY A 67 -37.22 -5.33 11.11
CA GLY A 67 -36.08 -4.49 11.48
C GLY A 67 -34.87 -5.34 11.91
N GLY A 68 -33.87 -4.71 12.53
CA GLY A 68 -32.66 -5.40 12.99
C GLY A 68 -31.39 -4.65 12.62
N LYS A 69 -30.29 -5.39 12.59
CA LYS A 69 -28.97 -4.87 12.22
C LYS A 69 -28.92 -4.51 10.74
N THR A 70 -27.99 -3.61 10.39
CA THR A 70 -27.74 -3.19 9.01
C THR A 70 -26.34 -3.61 8.59
N VAL A 71 -26.23 -4.35 7.49
CA VAL A 71 -24.94 -4.72 6.88
C VAL A 71 -24.75 -3.96 5.56
N LEU A 72 -23.55 -3.44 5.33
CA LEU A 72 -23.13 -2.77 4.11
C LEU A 72 -22.31 -3.70 3.24
N LEU A 73 -22.64 -3.75 1.94
CA LEU A 73 -21.82 -4.39 0.92
C LEU A 73 -21.36 -3.30 -0.05
N ARG A 74 -20.06 -3.20 -0.33
CA ARG A 74 -19.46 -2.11 -1.11
C ARG A 74 -18.83 -2.62 -2.40
N ALA A 75 -19.09 -1.94 -3.50
CA ALA A 75 -18.32 -2.02 -4.75
C ALA A 75 -17.92 -0.61 -5.18
N ASP A 76 -16.69 -0.43 -5.62
CA ASP A 76 -16.23 0.74 -6.38
C ASP A 76 -16.71 0.66 -7.85
N ILE A 77 -16.73 1.81 -8.53
CA ILE A 77 -17.33 1.93 -9.88
C ILE A 77 -16.47 2.68 -10.89
N ASP A 78 -15.37 3.32 -10.48
CA ASP A 78 -14.58 4.19 -11.35
C ASP A 78 -13.53 3.44 -12.16
N ALA A 79 -13.09 4.05 -13.25
CA ALA A 79 -12.06 3.53 -14.16
C ALA A 79 -10.78 4.39 -14.12
N LEU A 80 -9.75 3.91 -14.82
CA LEU A 80 -8.42 4.51 -14.85
C LEU A 80 -8.11 5.17 -16.21
N PRO A 81 -7.23 6.21 -16.25
CA PRO A 81 -6.77 6.86 -17.48
C PRO A 81 -5.70 6.02 -18.19
N ILE A 82 -6.06 4.79 -18.57
CA ILE A 82 -5.21 3.82 -19.24
C ILE A 82 -5.85 3.47 -20.58
N LYS A 83 -5.04 3.46 -21.64
CA LYS A 83 -5.49 2.94 -22.92
C LYS A 83 -5.54 1.42 -22.88
N GLU A 84 -6.71 0.86 -23.14
CA GLU A 84 -6.90 -0.59 -23.14
C GLU A 84 -6.20 -1.28 -24.31
N CYS A 85 -5.55 -2.40 -24.00
CA CYS A 85 -4.89 -3.32 -24.92
C CYS A 85 -5.12 -4.79 -24.50
N SER A 86 -6.28 -5.09 -23.90
CA SER A 86 -6.58 -6.39 -23.27
C SER A 86 -6.91 -7.50 -24.27
N GLY A 87 -7.38 -7.12 -25.47
CA GLY A 87 -7.77 -8.00 -26.57
C GLY A 87 -9.08 -8.74 -26.34
N VAL A 88 -9.93 -8.31 -25.40
CA VAL A 88 -11.28 -8.87 -25.20
C VAL A 88 -12.26 -8.37 -26.26
N GLU A 89 -13.40 -9.02 -26.44
CA GLU A 89 -14.38 -8.60 -27.48
C GLU A 89 -15.18 -7.35 -27.11
N PHE A 90 -15.08 -6.90 -25.87
CA PHE A 90 -15.84 -5.81 -25.26
C PHE A 90 -14.90 -4.73 -24.68
N GLU A 91 -13.75 -4.50 -25.32
CA GLU A 91 -12.83 -3.42 -24.94
C GLU A 91 -13.56 -2.08 -24.82
N SER A 92 -12.99 -1.19 -24.02
CA SER A 92 -13.44 0.18 -23.82
C SER A 92 -13.73 0.91 -25.13
N GLU A 93 -14.94 1.47 -25.23
CA GLU A 93 -15.33 2.39 -26.29
C GLU A 93 -14.85 3.83 -26.01
N ASN A 94 -14.31 4.09 -24.82
CA ASN A 94 -13.81 5.38 -24.38
C ASN A 94 -12.27 5.42 -24.45
N ASP A 95 -11.72 5.95 -25.56
CA ASP A 95 -10.26 5.94 -25.82
C ASP A 95 -9.47 6.57 -24.66
N GLY A 96 -8.48 5.85 -24.17
CA GLY A 96 -7.63 6.27 -23.05
C GLY A 96 -8.22 6.03 -21.65
N VAL A 97 -9.38 5.37 -21.54
CA VAL A 97 -10.00 5.00 -20.26
C VAL A 97 -10.26 3.49 -20.23
N MET A 98 -9.93 2.82 -19.11
CA MET A 98 -10.06 1.36 -18.96
C MET A 98 -10.39 0.99 -17.51
N HIS A 99 -11.24 -0.01 -17.30
CA HIS A 99 -11.38 -0.70 -16.01
C HIS A 99 -10.21 -1.67 -15.78
N ALA A 100 -9.02 -1.12 -15.52
CA ALA A 100 -7.79 -1.90 -15.30
C ALA A 100 -7.59 -2.36 -13.84
N CYS A 101 -8.51 -2.01 -12.92
CA CYS A 101 -8.51 -2.44 -11.52
C CYS A 101 -9.64 -3.45 -11.19
N GLY A 102 -10.57 -3.69 -12.14
CA GLY A 102 -11.66 -4.65 -11.96
C GLY A 102 -12.93 -4.09 -11.31
N HIS A 103 -13.09 -2.77 -11.21
CA HIS A 103 -14.28 -2.14 -10.59
C HIS A 103 -15.59 -2.46 -11.34
N ASP A 104 -15.50 -2.74 -12.65
CA ASP A 104 -16.57 -3.33 -13.45
C ASP A 104 -17.01 -4.71 -12.93
N CYS A 105 -16.05 -5.53 -12.48
CA CYS A 105 -16.28 -6.83 -11.88
C CYS A 105 -16.93 -6.66 -10.49
N HIS A 106 -16.41 -5.75 -9.66
CA HIS A 106 -16.94 -5.50 -8.31
C HIS A 106 -18.39 -5.04 -8.38
N THR A 107 -18.68 -4.08 -9.26
CA THR A 107 -20.03 -3.58 -9.52
C THR A 107 -20.97 -4.70 -9.99
N ALA A 108 -20.53 -5.52 -10.94
CA ALA A 108 -21.33 -6.62 -11.47
C ALA A 108 -21.64 -7.66 -10.38
N MET A 109 -20.65 -8.05 -9.58
CA MET A 109 -20.84 -8.99 -8.47
C MET A 109 -21.80 -8.45 -7.43
N LEU A 110 -21.70 -7.15 -7.08
CA LEU A 110 -22.61 -6.54 -6.11
C LEU A 110 -24.04 -6.40 -6.64
N LEU A 111 -24.24 -6.11 -7.93
CA LEU A 111 -25.56 -6.16 -8.58
C LEU A 111 -26.12 -7.59 -8.62
N GLY A 112 -25.25 -8.60 -8.82
CA GLY A 112 -25.60 -10.01 -8.68
C GLY A 112 -26.09 -10.34 -7.27
N ALA A 113 -25.35 -9.92 -6.24
CA ALA A 113 -25.73 -10.09 -4.84
C ALA A 113 -27.04 -9.36 -4.51
N ALA A 114 -27.23 -8.14 -5.02
CA ALA A 114 -28.47 -7.37 -4.88
C ALA A 114 -29.68 -8.14 -5.42
N LYS A 115 -29.53 -8.77 -6.59
CA LYS A 115 -30.56 -9.62 -7.19
C LYS A 115 -30.89 -10.83 -6.31
N LEU A 116 -29.87 -11.55 -5.85
CA LEU A 116 -30.03 -12.71 -4.97
C LEU A 116 -30.73 -12.33 -3.66
N LEU A 117 -30.32 -11.23 -3.03
CA LEU A 117 -30.87 -10.76 -1.77
C LEU A 117 -32.28 -10.19 -1.93
N SER A 118 -32.59 -9.49 -3.03
CA SER A 118 -33.92 -8.94 -3.30
C SER A 118 -34.95 -10.06 -3.55
N GLU A 119 -34.58 -11.11 -4.29
CA GLU A 119 -35.41 -12.31 -4.51
C GLU A 119 -35.79 -13.00 -3.17
N HIS A 120 -35.02 -12.76 -2.13
CA HIS A 120 -35.16 -13.34 -0.80
C HIS A 120 -35.35 -12.31 0.32
N LYS A 121 -35.77 -11.09 0.00
CA LYS A 121 -35.87 -9.98 0.97
C LYS A 121 -36.72 -10.32 2.20
N ASP A 122 -37.73 -11.14 2.00
CA ASP A 122 -38.65 -11.63 3.02
C ASP A 122 -38.02 -12.57 4.08
N GLU A 123 -36.85 -13.14 3.79
CA GLU A 123 -36.14 -14.03 4.70
C GLU A 123 -35.06 -13.29 5.50
N LEU A 124 -34.71 -12.06 5.10
CA LEU A 124 -33.70 -11.24 5.77
C LEU A 124 -34.22 -10.71 7.10
N ARG A 125 -33.42 -10.86 8.17
CA ARG A 125 -33.72 -10.38 9.54
C ARG A 125 -32.95 -9.09 9.87
N GLY A 126 -33.04 -8.12 8.98
CA GLY A 126 -32.34 -6.84 9.08
C GLY A 126 -32.36 -6.08 7.75
N THR A 127 -31.38 -5.22 7.54
CA THR A 127 -31.27 -4.41 6.32
C THR A 127 -29.93 -4.64 5.64
N VAL A 128 -29.92 -4.73 4.31
CA VAL A 128 -28.69 -4.71 3.51
C VAL A 128 -28.62 -3.37 2.78
N LYS A 129 -27.53 -2.62 3.00
CA LYS A 129 -27.17 -1.46 2.18
C LYS A 129 -26.13 -1.87 1.15
N LEU A 130 -26.29 -1.40 -0.07
CA LEU A 130 -25.42 -1.66 -1.22
C LEU A 130 -24.79 -0.32 -1.61
N LEU A 131 -23.51 -0.12 -1.33
CA LEU A 131 -22.79 1.08 -1.74
C LEU A 131 -22.09 0.82 -3.06
N PHE A 132 -22.47 1.58 -4.09
CA PHE A 132 -21.75 1.68 -5.35
C PHE A 132 -20.98 2.99 -5.33
N GLN A 133 -19.71 2.89 -4.94
CA GLN A 133 -18.84 3.98 -4.57
C GLN A 133 -18.08 4.54 -5.79
N ALA A 134 -18.17 5.85 -6.00
CA ALA A 134 -17.37 6.58 -6.96
C ALA A 134 -15.97 6.92 -6.43
N ALA A 135 -15.04 7.19 -7.35
CA ALA A 135 -13.72 7.78 -7.08
C ALA A 135 -12.84 7.03 -6.05
N GLU A 136 -12.81 5.69 -6.08
CA GLU A 136 -11.88 4.90 -5.26
C GLU A 136 -10.43 5.22 -5.61
N GLU A 137 -10.11 5.33 -6.90
CA GLU A 137 -8.73 5.50 -7.40
C GLU A 137 -8.09 6.83 -6.97
N CYS A 138 -8.90 7.75 -6.43
CA CYS A 138 -8.47 9.02 -5.87
C CYS A 138 -8.30 9.00 -4.34
N PHE A 139 -8.55 7.87 -3.68
CA PHE A 139 -8.51 7.64 -2.23
C PHE A 139 -9.48 8.47 -1.38
N VAL A 140 -10.47 9.14 -1.99
CA VAL A 140 -11.39 10.04 -1.27
C VAL A 140 -12.87 9.76 -1.56
N GLY A 141 -13.16 8.77 -2.40
CA GLY A 141 -14.51 8.40 -2.83
C GLY A 141 -15.46 8.09 -1.68
N SER A 142 -15.02 7.19 -0.81
CA SER A 142 -15.68 6.76 0.42
C SER A 142 -15.95 7.90 1.41
N HIS A 143 -15.10 8.94 1.42
CA HIS A 143 -15.22 10.05 2.36
C HIS A 143 -16.53 10.79 2.17
N TYR A 144 -16.91 11.04 0.90
CA TYR A 144 -18.14 11.74 0.56
C TYR A 144 -19.37 11.06 1.20
N TYR A 145 -19.50 9.74 1.04
CA TYR A 145 -20.70 9.02 1.49
C TYR A 145 -20.82 8.99 3.01
N TRP A 146 -19.69 8.84 3.71
CA TRP A 146 -19.69 8.85 5.16
C TRP A 146 -19.88 10.26 5.73
N ASP A 147 -19.11 11.25 5.26
CA ASP A 147 -19.07 12.59 5.85
C ASP A 147 -20.38 13.35 5.64
N LYS A 148 -21.12 13.04 4.57
CA LYS A 148 -22.49 13.53 4.33
C LYS A 148 -23.56 12.76 5.12
N GLY A 149 -23.20 11.69 5.82
CA GLY A 149 -24.08 10.92 6.70
C GLY A 149 -24.90 9.82 6.02
N TYR A 150 -24.65 9.48 4.76
CA TYR A 150 -25.43 8.47 4.03
C TYR A 150 -25.19 7.03 4.52
N LEU A 151 -24.02 6.81 5.13
CA LEU A 151 -23.59 5.54 5.70
C LEU A 151 -23.85 5.43 7.22
N GLY A 152 -24.66 6.32 7.80
CA GLY A 152 -25.07 6.21 9.20
C GLY A 152 -25.90 4.96 9.51
N GLY A 153 -25.72 4.41 10.71
CA GLY A 153 -26.51 3.28 11.23
C GLY A 153 -26.14 1.90 10.70
N ILE A 154 -24.97 1.75 10.09
CA ILE A 154 -24.44 0.46 9.62
C ILE A 154 -23.71 -0.23 10.78
N ASP A 155 -24.02 -1.51 11.01
CA ASP A 155 -23.46 -2.32 12.07
C ASP A 155 -22.28 -3.19 11.62
N ALA A 156 -22.23 -3.58 10.34
CA ALA A 156 -21.09 -4.25 9.74
C ALA A 156 -20.93 -3.92 8.25
N ALA A 157 -19.73 -4.05 7.70
CA ALA A 157 -19.48 -3.83 6.28
C ALA A 157 -18.55 -4.87 5.65
N MET A 158 -18.76 -5.16 4.37
CA MET A 158 -17.88 -5.99 3.55
C MET A 158 -17.59 -5.30 2.22
N GLY A 159 -16.31 -5.21 1.88
CA GLY A 159 -15.84 -4.91 0.53
C GLY A 159 -15.13 -6.12 -0.09
N MET A 160 -14.98 -6.11 -1.42
CA MET A 160 -14.31 -7.18 -2.15
C MET A 160 -13.59 -6.61 -3.36
N HIS A 161 -12.40 -7.15 -3.64
CA HIS A 161 -11.60 -6.78 -4.79
C HIS A 161 -11.15 -8.03 -5.56
N VAL A 162 -11.21 -8.02 -6.89
CA VAL A 162 -10.60 -9.09 -7.71
C VAL A 162 -9.08 -8.96 -7.68
N TRP A 163 -8.36 -10.02 -7.31
CA TRP A 163 -6.95 -9.90 -6.97
C TRP A 163 -6.07 -10.83 -7.81
N PRO A 164 -5.08 -10.29 -8.57
CA PRO A 164 -4.31 -11.06 -9.55
C PRO A 164 -3.20 -11.92 -8.94
N THR A 165 -3.03 -11.94 -7.61
CA THR A 165 -2.08 -12.85 -6.94
C THR A 165 -2.75 -14.07 -6.32
N VAL A 166 -4.08 -14.11 -6.28
CA VAL A 166 -4.86 -15.25 -5.78
C VAL A 166 -5.39 -16.05 -6.98
N GLU A 167 -5.41 -17.38 -6.87
CA GLU A 167 -5.84 -18.26 -7.97
C GLU A 167 -7.30 -17.98 -8.35
N SER A 168 -7.60 -18.02 -9.66
CA SER A 168 -8.93 -17.76 -10.20
C SER A 168 -10.01 -18.59 -9.50
N GLY A 169 -10.97 -17.91 -8.88
CA GLY A 169 -12.11 -18.52 -8.18
C GLY A 169 -11.84 -18.93 -6.74
N ARG A 170 -10.63 -18.66 -6.21
CA ARG A 170 -10.32 -18.76 -4.77
C ARG A 170 -10.55 -17.42 -4.09
N MET A 171 -10.74 -17.42 -2.77
CA MET A 171 -10.89 -16.22 -1.95
C MET A 171 -9.83 -16.16 -0.87
N ALA A 172 -9.24 -14.98 -0.66
CA ALA A 172 -8.43 -14.70 0.51
C ALA A 172 -9.19 -13.79 1.49
N ILE A 173 -9.55 -14.39 2.63
CA ILE A 173 -10.20 -13.73 3.77
C ILE A 173 -9.22 -13.82 4.94
N MET A 174 -8.32 -12.83 5.01
CA MET A 174 -7.20 -12.79 5.93
C MET A 174 -7.58 -12.06 7.22
N ASP A 175 -6.98 -12.47 8.34
CA ASP A 175 -7.04 -11.72 9.59
C ASP A 175 -5.95 -10.64 9.62
N GLY A 176 -6.25 -9.47 10.18
CA GLY A 176 -5.31 -8.36 10.32
C GLY A 176 -5.10 -7.54 9.03
N TYR A 177 -3.93 -6.93 8.91
CA TYR A 177 -3.60 -6.05 7.79
C TYR A 177 -3.55 -6.79 6.45
N LEU A 178 -4.28 -6.26 5.46
CA LEU A 178 -4.35 -6.79 4.09
C LEU A 178 -3.74 -5.83 3.05
N MET A 179 -3.98 -4.52 3.17
CA MET A 179 -3.46 -3.48 2.26
C MET A 179 -2.86 -2.32 3.05
N ALA A 180 -1.83 -1.68 2.51
CA ALA A 180 -1.10 -0.61 3.18
C ALA A 180 -1.87 0.71 3.20
N SER A 181 -1.56 1.57 4.17
CA SER A 181 -1.90 3.00 4.14
C SER A 181 -1.12 3.74 3.05
N CYS A 182 -1.60 4.93 2.71
CA CYS A 182 -0.95 5.82 1.76
C CYS A 182 -0.99 7.25 2.28
N ASP A 183 0.16 7.89 2.23
CA ASP A 183 0.32 9.31 2.49
C ASP A 183 1.16 9.93 1.38
N ASN A 184 0.83 11.15 1.02
CA ASN A 184 1.59 11.95 0.07
C ASN A 184 2.26 13.12 0.80
N PHE A 185 3.38 13.58 0.26
CA PHE A 185 4.08 14.73 0.81
C PHE A 185 4.79 15.53 -0.28
N ARG A 186 5.03 16.80 0.01
CA ARG A 186 5.90 17.69 -0.76
C ARG A 186 6.97 18.28 0.15
N ILE A 187 8.21 18.31 -0.35
CA ILE A 187 9.33 19.00 0.28
C ILE A 187 9.80 20.09 -0.67
N THR A 188 9.80 21.34 -0.22
CA THR A 188 10.42 22.46 -0.95
C THR A 188 11.71 22.86 -0.25
N VAL A 189 12.85 22.64 -0.92
CA VAL A 189 14.16 23.09 -0.45
C VAL A 189 14.46 24.47 -1.01
N ARG A 190 14.84 25.41 -0.14
CA ARG A 190 15.22 26.78 -0.51
C ARG A 190 16.67 27.06 -0.14
N GLY A 191 17.42 27.52 -1.13
CA GLY A 191 18.80 27.95 -1.01
C GLY A 191 18.98 29.44 -1.29
N ARG A 192 20.14 29.78 -1.84
CA ARG A 192 20.52 31.15 -2.19
C ARG A 192 21.35 31.14 -3.46
N GLY A 193 20.95 31.92 -4.44
CA GLY A 193 21.60 31.97 -5.72
C GLY A 193 22.88 32.78 -5.66
N ALA A 194 23.82 32.36 -6.49
CA ALA A 194 25.06 33.06 -6.78
C ALA A 194 25.55 32.63 -8.17
N HIS A 195 26.57 33.30 -8.70
CA HIS A 195 27.22 32.82 -9.91
C HIS A 195 27.83 31.43 -9.67
N SER A 196 27.67 30.50 -10.62
CA SER A 196 28.19 29.12 -10.52
C SER A 196 29.69 29.01 -10.23
N MET A 197 30.48 30.01 -10.62
CA MET A 197 31.94 30.07 -10.37
C MET A 197 32.31 30.69 -9.02
N ALA A 198 31.31 31.14 -8.24
CA ALA A 198 31.48 31.69 -6.90
C ALA A 198 30.59 30.95 -5.87
N PRO A 199 30.72 29.61 -5.74
CA PRO A 199 29.84 28.78 -4.93
C PRO A 199 29.76 29.20 -3.46
N GLN A 200 30.84 29.74 -2.91
CA GLN A 200 30.91 30.22 -1.52
C GLN A 200 29.88 31.32 -1.18
N LEU A 201 29.37 32.04 -2.19
CA LEU A 201 28.39 33.12 -2.02
C LEU A 201 26.93 32.63 -2.03
N GLY A 202 26.68 31.39 -2.46
CA GLY A 202 25.34 30.81 -2.56
C GLY A 202 25.12 29.63 -1.62
N ARG A 203 23.92 29.04 -1.69
CA ARG A 203 23.48 27.83 -0.99
C ARG A 203 22.74 26.99 -2.00
N ASP A 204 23.32 25.85 -2.36
CA ASP A 204 22.86 25.05 -3.50
C ASP A 204 21.68 24.16 -3.10
N ALA A 205 20.48 24.54 -3.57
CA ALA A 205 19.26 23.79 -3.31
C ALA A 205 19.28 22.40 -3.96
N VAL A 206 20.02 22.19 -5.06
CA VAL A 206 20.13 20.88 -5.72
C VAL A 206 20.96 19.92 -4.87
N ALA A 207 22.10 20.39 -4.36
CA ALA A 207 22.94 19.57 -3.48
C ALA A 207 22.20 19.19 -2.18
N ALA A 208 21.47 20.15 -1.61
CA ALA A 208 20.62 19.93 -0.44
C ALA A 208 19.49 18.93 -0.72
N ALA A 209 18.75 19.09 -1.81
CA ALA A 209 17.67 18.16 -2.19
C ALA A 209 18.19 16.74 -2.44
N ALA A 210 19.36 16.59 -3.07
CA ALA A 210 19.99 15.28 -3.26
C ALA A 210 20.32 14.61 -1.93
N ALA A 211 20.76 15.37 -0.92
CA ALA A 211 20.98 14.85 0.42
C ALA A 211 19.66 14.42 1.07
N VAL A 212 18.61 15.24 1.01
CA VAL A 212 17.27 14.88 1.52
C VAL A 212 16.79 13.56 0.92
N ILE A 213 16.86 13.41 -0.41
CA ILE A 213 16.42 12.18 -1.12
C ILE A 213 17.15 10.95 -0.59
N ARG A 214 18.46 11.05 -0.35
CA ARG A 214 19.27 9.95 0.16
C ARG A 214 18.95 9.61 1.61
N GLU A 215 18.85 10.62 2.47
CA GLU A 215 18.73 10.42 3.91
C GLU A 215 17.32 9.94 4.32
N VAL A 216 16.24 10.35 3.64
CA VAL A 216 14.90 9.84 3.99
C VAL A 216 14.79 8.31 3.85
N GLN A 217 15.64 7.70 3.02
CA GLN A 217 15.69 6.25 2.84
C GLN A 217 16.22 5.52 4.08
N THR A 218 16.92 6.20 5.00
CA THR A 218 17.41 5.60 6.24
C THR A 218 16.27 5.24 7.19
N ILE A 219 15.09 5.87 7.06
CA ILE A 219 13.94 5.61 7.91
C ILE A 219 13.53 4.14 7.79
N ALA A 220 13.24 3.68 6.57
CA ALA A 220 12.90 2.28 6.31
C ALA A 220 14.06 1.32 6.60
N ALA A 221 15.30 1.73 6.31
CA ALA A 221 16.46 0.84 6.42
C ALA A 221 17.03 0.69 7.85
N ARG A 222 16.81 1.65 8.75
CA ARG A 222 17.52 1.75 10.05
C ARG A 222 16.65 2.08 11.25
N MET A 223 15.50 2.69 11.04
CA MET A 223 14.65 3.18 12.13
C MET A 223 13.39 2.34 12.29
N ASN A 224 12.89 1.81 11.17
CA ASN A 224 11.66 1.03 11.12
C ASN A 224 11.85 -0.42 11.59
N LYS A 225 10.77 -1.03 12.09
CA LYS A 225 10.76 -2.46 12.47
C LYS A 225 10.89 -3.34 11.22
N PRO A 226 11.82 -4.30 11.13
CA PRO A 226 12.08 -5.05 9.89
C PRO A 226 10.91 -5.89 9.36
N ASP A 227 10.00 -6.35 10.22
CA ASP A 227 8.80 -7.12 9.86
C ASP A 227 7.54 -6.25 9.73
N SER A 228 7.69 -4.92 9.86
CA SER A 228 6.65 -3.95 9.51
C SER A 228 7.01 -3.27 8.19
N PRO A 229 6.33 -3.60 7.09
CA PRO A 229 6.62 -2.98 5.80
C PRO A 229 6.43 -1.45 5.83
N LEU A 230 7.47 -0.72 5.43
CA LEU A 230 7.46 0.72 5.21
C LEU A 230 8.19 1.04 3.91
N VAL A 231 7.51 1.73 2.99
CA VAL A 231 8.10 2.24 1.75
C VAL A 231 8.01 3.74 1.74
N ILE A 232 9.11 4.41 1.36
CA ILE A 232 9.17 5.85 1.12
C ILE A 232 9.73 6.07 -0.27
N SER A 233 8.98 6.75 -1.13
CA SER A 233 9.37 7.01 -2.52
C SER A 233 9.21 8.48 -2.85
N ILE A 234 10.22 9.08 -3.47
CA ILE A 234 10.14 10.41 -4.08
C ILE A 234 9.90 10.18 -5.57
N GLY A 235 8.73 10.59 -6.05
CA GLY A 235 8.27 10.35 -7.42
C GLY A 235 8.66 11.47 -8.38
N THR A 236 8.71 12.72 -7.90
CA THR A 236 9.05 13.89 -8.72
C THR A 236 10.09 14.76 -8.04
N VAL A 237 10.97 15.34 -8.85
CA VAL A 237 11.98 16.33 -8.42
C VAL A 237 12.06 17.38 -9.50
N GLU A 238 11.76 18.63 -9.15
CA GLU A 238 11.80 19.76 -10.07
C GLU A 238 12.67 20.88 -9.49
N SER A 239 13.55 21.43 -10.31
CA SER A 239 14.44 22.52 -9.92
C SER A 239 14.24 23.73 -10.82
N GLU A 240 14.32 24.94 -10.25
CA GLU A 240 14.34 26.17 -11.03
C GLU A 240 15.68 26.30 -11.75
N ARG A 241 15.72 25.95 -13.04
CA ARG A 241 16.94 26.00 -13.85
C ARG A 241 17.21 27.40 -14.37
N VAL A 242 18.36 27.97 -13.99
CA VAL A 242 18.88 29.22 -14.54
C VAL A 242 20.36 29.04 -14.87
N ASP A 243 20.75 29.21 -16.14
CA ASP A 243 22.13 29.00 -16.59
C ASP A 243 23.11 29.95 -15.89
N GLY A 244 24.27 29.41 -15.48
CA GLY A 244 25.33 30.19 -14.83
C GLY A 244 25.05 30.59 -13.36
N ARG A 245 23.94 30.15 -12.77
CA ARG A 245 23.52 30.47 -11.40
C ARG A 245 23.31 29.21 -10.56
N ILE A 246 23.64 29.29 -9.27
CA ILE A 246 23.29 28.28 -8.27
C ILE A 246 21.77 28.27 -8.08
N CYS A 247 21.18 27.07 -8.08
CA CYS A 247 19.74 26.89 -7.94
C CYS A 247 19.26 27.31 -6.55
N GLU A 248 18.16 28.06 -6.50
CA GLU A 248 17.59 28.59 -5.26
C GLU A 248 16.43 27.74 -4.73
N ARG A 249 15.82 26.91 -5.58
CA ARG A 249 14.61 26.19 -5.23
C ARG A 249 14.53 24.84 -5.93
N VAL A 250 14.27 23.80 -5.14
CA VAL A 250 13.92 22.47 -5.60
C VAL A 250 12.64 22.02 -4.90
N SER A 251 11.68 21.49 -5.65
CA SER A 251 10.47 20.85 -5.13
C SER A 251 10.56 19.36 -5.35
N MET A 252 10.17 18.57 -4.35
CA MET A 252 10.12 17.12 -4.40
C MET A 252 8.76 16.66 -3.93
N GLU A 253 8.13 15.74 -4.66
CA GLU A 253 6.89 15.11 -4.23
C GLU A 253 7.11 13.61 -4.06
N GLY A 254 6.52 13.06 -3.01
CA GLY A 254 6.68 11.68 -2.67
C GLY A 254 5.47 11.10 -1.98
N THR A 255 5.55 9.80 -1.74
CA THR A 255 4.56 9.01 -1.04
C THR A 255 5.25 8.06 -0.07
N PHE A 256 4.60 7.76 1.04
CA PHE A 256 4.98 6.63 1.88
C PHE A 256 3.79 5.74 2.19
N ARG A 257 4.09 4.47 2.45
CA ARG A 257 3.11 3.42 2.70
C ARG A 257 3.53 2.57 3.87
N ALA A 258 2.60 2.30 4.78
CA ALA A 258 2.82 1.50 5.98
C ALA A 258 1.58 0.66 6.31
N PHE A 259 1.75 -0.50 6.93
CA PHE A 259 0.59 -1.23 7.47
C PHE A 259 0.16 -0.69 8.82
N ASP A 260 1.08 -0.61 9.78
CA ASP A 260 0.75 -0.16 11.11
C ASP A 260 0.97 1.35 11.31
N ILE A 261 0.20 1.88 12.24
CA ILE A 261 0.18 3.30 12.60
C ILE A 261 1.50 3.81 13.18
N ARG A 262 2.34 2.94 13.76
CA ARG A 262 3.64 3.35 14.32
C ARG A 262 4.62 3.64 13.20
N SER A 263 4.72 2.76 12.21
CA SER A 263 5.56 2.95 11.03
C SER A 263 5.09 4.16 10.22
N GLN A 264 3.79 4.37 10.10
CA GLN A 264 3.21 5.56 9.46
C GLN A 264 3.63 6.86 10.18
N ARG A 265 3.51 6.92 11.51
CA ARG A 265 3.91 8.08 12.33
C ARG A 265 5.41 8.33 12.28
N LEU A 266 6.21 7.27 12.41
CA LEU A 266 7.66 7.33 12.30
C LEU A 266 8.07 7.96 10.96
N ALA A 267 7.45 7.53 9.86
CA ALA A 267 7.73 8.08 8.54
C ALA A 267 7.38 9.57 8.47
N LEU A 268 6.19 9.96 8.93
CA LEU A 268 5.75 11.36 8.92
C LEU A 268 6.72 12.27 9.68
N GLU A 269 7.06 11.92 10.91
CA GLU A 269 7.92 12.73 11.77
C GLU A 269 9.37 12.76 11.25
N MET A 270 9.90 11.61 10.84
CA MET A 270 11.30 11.52 10.43
C MET A 270 11.56 12.09 9.04
N ILE A 271 10.59 12.08 8.12
CA ILE A 271 10.75 12.74 6.82
C ILE A 271 10.92 14.25 7.03
N GLU A 272 10.07 14.88 7.83
CA GLU A 272 10.17 16.31 8.14
C GLU A 272 11.53 16.62 8.81
N HIS A 273 11.90 15.86 9.84
CA HIS A 273 13.13 16.07 10.58
C HIS A 273 14.39 15.90 9.71
N ILE A 274 14.43 14.86 8.88
CA ILE A 274 15.55 14.59 7.97
C ILE A 274 15.62 15.65 6.89
N ALA A 275 14.48 16.08 6.34
CA ALA A 275 14.45 17.11 5.31
C ALA A 275 15.07 18.42 5.81
N ASP A 276 14.67 18.87 7.00
CA ASP A 276 15.23 20.08 7.63
C ASP A 276 16.72 19.91 7.94
N SER A 277 17.10 18.81 8.58
CA SER A 277 18.48 18.55 8.99
C SER A 277 19.44 18.43 7.80
N ALA A 278 19.04 17.68 6.76
CA ALA A 278 19.85 17.50 5.56
C ALA A 278 19.98 18.81 4.77
N ALA A 279 18.91 19.62 4.66
CA ALA A 279 18.99 20.93 4.03
C ALA A 279 19.90 21.90 4.80
N ALA A 280 19.84 21.88 6.13
CA ALA A 280 20.63 22.76 6.99
C ALA A 280 22.15 22.54 6.84
N ILE A 281 22.62 21.32 6.56
CA ILE A 281 24.04 21.01 6.29
C ILE A 281 24.58 21.86 5.12
N TYR A 282 23.73 22.15 4.13
CA TYR A 282 24.08 22.96 2.96
C TYR A 282 23.74 24.45 3.15
N GLY A 283 23.29 24.84 4.34
CA GLY A 283 22.80 26.18 4.67
C GLY A 283 21.53 26.56 3.92
N CYS A 284 20.73 25.56 3.53
CA CYS A 284 19.39 25.70 2.96
C CYS A 284 18.32 25.47 4.03
N THR A 285 17.06 25.75 3.70
CA THR A 285 15.88 25.40 4.52
C THR A 285 14.99 24.43 3.76
N ALA A 286 14.21 23.62 4.47
CA ALA A 286 13.20 22.74 3.88
C ALA A 286 11.80 23.08 4.43
N GLU A 287 10.81 23.14 3.55
CA GLU A 287 9.39 23.23 3.90
C GLU A 287 8.75 21.87 3.60
N PHE A 288 8.11 21.25 4.60
CA PHE A 288 7.43 19.96 4.47
C PHE A 288 5.91 20.15 4.50
N GLU A 289 5.23 19.62 3.51
CA GLU A 289 3.77 19.58 3.38
C GLU A 289 3.33 18.12 3.32
N HIS A 290 2.39 17.73 4.19
CA HIS A 290 1.84 16.38 4.23
C HIS A 290 0.37 16.40 3.80
N THR A 291 -0.03 15.35 3.08
CA THR A 291 -1.42 15.07 2.71
C THR A 291 -1.70 13.61 3.03
N PHE A 292 -2.56 13.40 4.02
CA PHE A 292 -3.10 12.07 4.31
C PHE A 292 -4.01 11.62 3.17
N SER A 293 -3.75 10.43 2.63
CA SER A 293 -4.58 9.88 1.54
C SER A 293 -5.52 8.79 2.06
N CYS A 294 -5.00 7.70 2.63
CA CYS A 294 -5.84 6.60 3.10
C CYS A 294 -5.25 5.83 4.29
N TYR A 295 -6.13 5.16 5.04
CA TYR A 295 -5.73 4.21 6.09
C TYR A 295 -5.34 2.86 5.49
N ALA A 296 -4.74 1.99 6.31
CA ALA A 296 -4.48 0.61 5.94
C ALA A 296 -5.76 -0.24 6.06
N VAL A 297 -6.00 -1.13 5.08
CA VAL A 297 -7.07 -2.12 5.16
C VAL A 297 -6.69 -3.16 6.20
N ASN A 298 -7.48 -3.26 7.26
CA ASN A 298 -7.21 -4.13 8.40
C ASN A 298 -8.48 -4.87 8.82
N ASN A 299 -8.53 -6.18 8.54
CA ASN A 299 -9.58 -7.09 8.94
C ASN A 299 -9.42 -7.44 10.43
N ARG A 300 -9.74 -6.47 11.30
CA ARG A 300 -9.47 -6.52 12.75
C ARG A 300 -10.31 -7.57 13.49
N ASP A 301 -11.59 -7.68 13.12
CA ASP A 301 -12.52 -8.56 13.83
C ASP A 301 -12.42 -10.00 13.31
N THR A 302 -11.69 -10.84 14.04
CA THR A 302 -11.48 -12.24 13.66
C THR A 302 -12.77 -13.07 13.68
N ALA A 303 -13.80 -12.66 14.42
CA ALA A 303 -15.10 -13.34 14.43
C ALA A 303 -15.90 -13.02 13.15
N LEU A 304 -15.87 -11.76 12.69
CA LEU A 304 -16.48 -11.37 11.42
C LEU A 304 -15.77 -12.04 10.23
N ASN A 305 -14.43 -12.07 10.26
CA ASN A 305 -13.64 -12.76 9.23
C ASN A 305 -13.92 -14.27 9.21
N ALA A 306 -14.08 -14.89 10.38
CA ALA A 306 -14.48 -16.29 10.49
C ALA A 306 -15.88 -16.52 9.89
N LEU A 307 -16.84 -15.64 10.15
CA LEU A 307 -18.19 -15.72 9.57
C LEU A 307 -18.14 -15.68 8.04
N ALA A 308 -17.34 -14.80 7.44
CA ALA A 308 -17.17 -14.76 5.98
C ALA A 308 -16.47 -16.03 5.45
N ARG A 309 -15.42 -16.53 6.13
CA ARG A 309 -14.81 -17.83 5.78
C ARG A 309 -15.83 -18.97 5.82
N ASP A 310 -16.71 -18.98 6.80
CA ASP A 310 -17.74 -20.01 6.95
C ASP A 310 -18.84 -19.88 5.88
N ALA A 311 -19.19 -18.65 5.47
CA ALA A 311 -20.05 -18.40 4.32
C ALA A 311 -19.44 -18.98 3.03
N ALA A 312 -18.18 -18.68 2.75
CA ALA A 312 -17.47 -19.21 1.59
C ALA A 312 -17.40 -20.75 1.60
N ARG A 313 -17.07 -21.36 2.74
CA ARG A 313 -17.07 -22.83 2.94
C ARG A 313 -18.43 -23.46 2.69
N LYS A 314 -19.48 -22.85 3.19
CA LYS A 314 -20.87 -23.32 3.04
C LYS A 314 -21.30 -23.30 1.57
N LEU A 315 -20.82 -22.32 0.80
CA LEU A 315 -21.14 -22.18 -0.63
C LEU A 315 -20.35 -23.14 -1.52
N PHE A 316 -19.03 -23.24 -1.30
CA PHE A 316 -18.10 -23.82 -2.27
C PHE A 316 -17.13 -24.87 -1.71
N GLY A 317 -17.20 -25.17 -0.41
CA GLY A 317 -16.29 -26.09 0.28
C GLY A 317 -14.97 -25.44 0.72
N GLU A 318 -14.11 -26.19 1.42
CA GLU A 318 -12.87 -25.64 2.01
C GLU A 318 -11.91 -25.11 0.96
N ASP A 319 -11.84 -25.77 -0.20
CA ASP A 319 -10.83 -25.47 -1.21
C ASP A 319 -10.98 -24.03 -1.75
N VAL A 320 -12.16 -23.40 -1.65
CA VAL A 320 -12.34 -22.01 -2.11
C VAL A 320 -11.42 -21.03 -1.38
N LEU A 321 -11.00 -21.33 -0.15
CA LEU A 321 -10.18 -20.43 0.65
C LEU A 321 -8.68 -20.60 0.33
N GLN A 322 -8.00 -19.47 0.18
CA GLN A 322 -6.56 -19.41 -0.06
C GLN A 322 -5.95 -18.27 0.78
N THR A 323 -4.75 -18.47 1.31
CA THR A 323 -3.97 -17.37 1.90
C THR A 323 -3.20 -16.59 0.83
N THR A 324 -2.94 -15.31 1.08
CA THR A 324 -2.13 -14.47 0.20
C THR A 324 -1.22 -13.53 0.98
N ALA A 325 -0.18 -13.04 0.32
CA ALA A 325 0.66 -11.98 0.87
C ALA A 325 -0.13 -10.67 0.95
N LYS A 326 0.25 -9.81 1.89
CA LYS A 326 -0.33 -8.46 1.99
C LYS A 326 0.01 -7.65 0.74
N ALA A 327 -0.80 -6.66 0.43
CA ALA A 327 -0.56 -5.76 -0.69
C ALA A 327 0.02 -4.43 -0.21
N MET A 328 1.05 -3.93 -0.89
CA MET A 328 1.50 -2.55 -0.72
C MET A 328 0.60 -1.54 -1.44
N GLY A 329 -0.39 -2.00 -2.21
CA GLY A 329 -1.49 -1.16 -2.68
C GLY A 329 -2.32 -0.62 -1.51
N SER A 330 -3.17 0.34 -1.82
CA SER A 330 -4.07 0.98 -0.86
C SER A 330 -5.49 0.94 -1.38
N GLU A 331 -6.45 1.10 -0.47
CA GLU A 331 -7.87 1.05 -0.78
C GLU A 331 -8.62 1.97 0.18
N ASP A 332 -9.46 2.83 -0.36
CA ASP A 332 -10.15 3.87 0.38
C ASP A 332 -11.33 3.35 1.23
N PHE A 333 -11.78 2.10 1.01
CA PHE A 333 -12.70 1.39 1.92
C PHE A 333 -12.17 1.37 3.36
N ALA A 334 -10.84 1.45 3.57
CA ALA A 334 -10.24 1.60 4.88
C ALA A 334 -10.79 2.83 5.65
N TYR A 335 -11.20 3.90 4.98
CA TYR A 335 -11.88 5.04 5.59
C TYR A 335 -13.20 4.62 6.27
N ILE A 336 -13.98 3.77 5.61
CA ILE A 336 -15.22 3.19 6.14
C ILE A 336 -14.90 2.22 7.28
N MET A 337 -13.88 1.37 7.13
CA MET A 337 -13.47 0.41 8.16
C MET A 337 -13.08 1.08 9.48
N GLU A 338 -12.43 2.25 9.43
CA GLU A 338 -12.12 3.01 10.65
C GLU A 338 -13.36 3.51 11.39
N ARG A 339 -14.50 3.63 10.70
CA ARG A 339 -15.75 4.17 11.25
C ARG A 339 -16.77 3.08 11.56
N ILE A 340 -16.64 1.93 10.91
CA ILE A 340 -17.41 0.71 11.15
C ILE A 340 -16.40 -0.36 11.53
N PRO A 341 -15.99 -0.50 12.80
CA PRO A 341 -14.95 -1.44 13.20
C PRO A 341 -15.24 -2.89 12.85
N LEU A 342 -16.53 -3.25 12.77
CA LEU A 342 -17.02 -4.52 12.21
C LEU A 342 -17.01 -4.47 10.68
N SER A 343 -15.83 -4.34 10.08
CA SER A 343 -15.67 -4.39 8.63
C SER A 343 -14.62 -5.40 8.23
N LEU A 344 -14.81 -6.00 7.05
CA LEU A 344 -13.80 -6.83 6.40
C LEU A 344 -13.66 -6.50 4.92
N PHE A 345 -12.51 -6.85 4.37
CA PHE A 345 -12.21 -6.77 2.95
C PHE A 345 -11.73 -8.13 2.44
N VAL A 346 -12.26 -8.55 1.28
CA VAL A 346 -12.03 -9.86 0.70
C VAL A 346 -11.33 -9.74 -0.65
N PHE A 347 -10.34 -10.58 -0.90
CA PHE A 347 -9.78 -10.74 -2.24
C PHE A 347 -10.38 -11.95 -2.93
N LEU A 348 -11.01 -11.74 -4.10
CA LEU A 348 -11.43 -12.81 -5.00
C LEU A 348 -10.35 -13.01 -6.06
N GLY A 349 -9.68 -14.15 -6.07
CA GLY A 349 -8.60 -14.42 -7.01
C GLY A 349 -9.06 -14.45 -8.45
N CYS A 350 -8.28 -13.79 -9.30
CA CYS A 350 -8.49 -13.73 -10.74
C CYS A 350 -7.27 -14.17 -11.56
N ARG A 351 -6.23 -14.72 -10.90
CA ARG A 351 -5.04 -15.22 -11.59
C ARG A 351 -5.33 -16.54 -12.29
N ASP A 352 -5.22 -16.54 -13.61
CA ASP A 352 -5.38 -17.74 -14.43
C ASP A 352 -4.29 -17.80 -15.51
N GLU A 353 -3.25 -18.59 -15.27
CA GLU A 353 -2.16 -18.80 -16.22
C GLU A 353 -2.63 -19.45 -17.52
N LYS A 354 -3.66 -20.33 -17.46
CA LYS A 354 -4.18 -21.03 -18.65
C LYS A 354 -4.97 -20.11 -19.55
N ALA A 355 -5.76 -19.20 -18.97
CA ALA A 355 -6.51 -18.18 -19.69
C ALA A 355 -5.65 -16.94 -20.04
N GLY A 356 -4.40 -16.87 -19.57
CA GLY A 356 -3.54 -15.70 -19.75
C GLY A 356 -4.02 -14.46 -18.98
N CYS A 357 -4.73 -14.67 -17.85
CA CYS A 357 -5.15 -13.63 -16.91
C CYS A 357 -4.07 -13.49 -15.82
N THR A 358 -2.93 -12.91 -16.19
CA THR A 358 -1.72 -12.87 -15.33
C THR A 358 -1.18 -11.46 -15.13
N HIS A 359 -1.77 -10.48 -15.81
CA HIS A 359 -1.39 -9.09 -15.69
C HIS A 359 -1.88 -8.50 -14.37
N PRO A 360 -1.06 -7.67 -13.68
CA PRO A 360 -1.48 -7.01 -12.46
C PRO A 360 -2.58 -5.98 -12.75
N VAL A 361 -3.25 -5.52 -11.70
CA VAL A 361 -4.12 -4.34 -11.78
C VAL A 361 -3.32 -3.13 -12.29
N HIS A 362 -4.02 -2.19 -12.94
CA HIS A 362 -3.46 -0.98 -13.58
C HIS A 362 -2.57 -1.28 -14.80
N ASN A 363 -2.63 -2.49 -15.35
CA ASN A 363 -1.97 -2.85 -16.60
C ASN A 363 -2.93 -2.71 -17.79
N GLU A 364 -2.47 -2.19 -18.92
CA GLU A 364 -3.25 -2.07 -20.17
C GLU A 364 -3.79 -3.42 -20.70
N LYS A 365 -3.22 -4.54 -20.27
CA LYS A 365 -3.65 -5.90 -20.63
C LYS A 365 -4.41 -6.63 -19.52
N PHE A 366 -4.78 -5.92 -18.45
CA PHE A 366 -5.54 -6.52 -17.35
C PHE A 366 -6.85 -7.10 -17.88
N ARG A 367 -7.09 -8.38 -17.56
CA ARG A 367 -8.30 -9.12 -17.87
C ARG A 367 -8.43 -10.29 -16.91
N ILE A 368 -9.64 -10.79 -16.73
CA ILE A 368 -9.95 -11.88 -15.81
C ILE A 368 -10.73 -13.00 -16.51
N ASN A 369 -10.77 -14.17 -15.88
CA ASN A 369 -11.75 -15.20 -16.21
C ASN A 369 -13.10 -14.81 -15.59
N GLU A 370 -14.09 -14.46 -16.42
CA GLU A 370 -15.40 -13.97 -15.97
C GLU A 370 -16.28 -15.05 -15.31
N ASP A 371 -15.91 -16.34 -15.43
CA ASP A 371 -16.66 -17.43 -14.80
C ASP A 371 -16.64 -17.36 -13.27
N ILE A 372 -15.74 -16.57 -12.67
CA ILE A 372 -15.64 -16.43 -11.21
C ILE A 372 -16.65 -15.44 -10.61
N LEU A 373 -17.33 -14.62 -11.42
CA LEU A 373 -18.11 -13.48 -10.91
C LEU A 373 -19.29 -13.93 -10.02
N HIS A 374 -19.95 -15.05 -10.35
CA HIS A 374 -21.00 -15.61 -9.49
C HIS A 374 -20.49 -16.00 -8.09
N ILE A 375 -19.20 -16.33 -7.94
CA ILE A 375 -18.62 -16.71 -6.65
C ILE A 375 -18.63 -15.50 -5.70
N GLY A 376 -18.18 -14.33 -6.16
CA GLY A 376 -18.22 -13.10 -5.36
C GLY A 376 -19.64 -12.63 -5.06
N ALA A 377 -20.57 -12.74 -6.03
CA ALA A 377 -21.99 -12.41 -5.80
C ALA A 377 -22.64 -13.32 -4.73
N ALA A 378 -22.34 -14.62 -4.77
CA ALA A 378 -22.84 -15.58 -3.80
C ALA A 378 -22.28 -15.30 -2.39
N GLU A 379 -20.99 -15.01 -2.29
CA GLU A 379 -20.33 -14.71 -1.02
C GLU A 379 -20.91 -13.46 -0.36
N TYR A 380 -21.06 -12.36 -1.11
CA TYR A 380 -21.74 -11.15 -0.63
C TYR A 380 -23.13 -11.44 -0.05
N ALA A 381 -23.93 -12.23 -0.77
CA ALA A 381 -25.28 -12.57 -0.35
C ALA A 381 -25.30 -13.49 0.89
N GLN A 382 -24.44 -14.51 0.93
CA GLN A 382 -24.37 -15.47 2.02
C GLN A 382 -23.83 -14.84 3.30
N PHE A 383 -22.77 -14.01 3.20
CA PHE A 383 -22.23 -13.24 4.32
C PHE A 383 -23.30 -12.33 4.93
N ALA A 384 -23.99 -11.54 4.11
CA ALA A 384 -25.04 -10.65 4.58
C ALA A 384 -26.18 -11.42 5.28
N PHE A 385 -26.62 -12.53 4.69
CA PHE A 385 -27.65 -13.38 5.28
C PHE A 385 -27.22 -13.96 6.63
N ASP A 386 -26.05 -14.58 6.69
CA ASP A 386 -25.55 -15.25 7.90
C ASP A 386 -25.25 -14.25 9.02
N TYR A 387 -24.69 -13.07 8.71
CA TYR A 387 -24.49 -12.00 9.69
C TYR A 387 -25.82 -11.53 10.29
N LEU A 388 -26.83 -11.25 9.45
CA LEU A 388 -28.15 -10.82 9.91
C LEU A 388 -28.86 -11.92 10.71
N GLU A 389 -28.73 -13.19 10.32
CA GLU A 389 -29.31 -14.32 11.04
C GLU A 389 -28.66 -14.51 12.42
N GLN A 390 -27.32 -14.55 12.49
CA GLN A 390 -26.61 -14.75 13.74
C GLN A 390 -26.78 -13.58 14.70
N THR A 391 -26.79 -12.34 14.21
CA THR A 391 -27.05 -11.17 15.06
C THR A 391 -28.50 -11.14 15.56
N ALA A 392 -29.48 -11.47 14.73
CA ALA A 392 -30.88 -11.55 15.15
C ALA A 392 -31.15 -12.70 16.13
N ASN A 393 -30.30 -13.73 16.15
CA ASN A 393 -30.32 -14.81 17.13
C ASN A 393 -29.46 -14.53 18.38
N GLY A 394 -28.68 -13.45 18.39
CA GLY A 394 -27.75 -13.12 19.48
C GLY A 394 -26.56 -14.08 19.58
N THR A 395 -26.22 -14.79 18.50
CA THR A 395 -25.11 -15.77 18.46
C THR A 395 -23.83 -15.18 17.90
N PHE A 396 -23.88 -14.03 17.22
CA PHE A 396 -22.68 -13.33 16.76
C PHE A 396 -22.07 -12.53 17.92
N ILE A 397 -20.79 -12.79 18.22
CA ILE A 397 -20.01 -12.08 19.23
C ILE A 397 -18.75 -11.55 18.56
N SER A 398 -18.63 -10.22 18.50
CA SER A 398 -17.46 -9.53 17.95
C SER A 398 -16.20 -9.86 18.74
N ALA A 399 -15.08 -10.01 18.04
CA ALA A 399 -13.77 -10.19 18.67
C ALA A 399 -13.16 -8.87 19.16
N VAL A 400 -13.64 -7.74 18.64
CA VAL A 400 -13.18 -6.40 19.03
C VAL A 400 -14.08 -5.87 20.16
N GLY A 401 -13.54 -5.72 21.37
CA GLY A 401 -14.29 -5.14 22.48
C GLY A 401 -14.59 -3.65 22.28
N GLU A 402 -15.65 -3.11 22.92
CA GLU A 402 -16.06 -1.69 22.85
C GLU A 402 -14.97 -0.67 23.27
N HIS A 403 -13.81 -1.10 23.75
CA HIS A 403 -12.78 -0.26 24.39
C HIS A 403 -11.36 -0.31 23.78
N GLU A 404 -11.15 -0.98 22.64
CA GLU A 404 -9.82 -1.02 21.99
C GLU A 404 -9.62 -0.03 20.82
N TYR A 405 -10.61 0.82 20.55
CA TYR A 405 -10.53 1.79 19.46
C TYR A 405 -9.83 3.09 19.90
N VAL A 406 -8.59 3.30 19.44
CA VAL A 406 -7.97 4.64 19.38
C VAL A 406 -8.14 5.15 17.96
N PRO A 407 -9.04 6.12 17.71
CA PRO A 407 -9.22 6.67 16.37
C PRO A 407 -7.90 7.26 15.87
N VAL A 408 -7.54 6.93 14.64
CA VAL A 408 -6.39 7.52 13.93
C VAL A 408 -6.61 9.01 13.60
N MET A 409 -7.77 9.59 13.97
CA MET A 409 -8.23 10.95 13.67
C MET A 409 -7.33 12.14 14.09
N ARG A 410 -6.17 11.94 14.70
CA ARG A 410 -5.28 13.02 15.18
C ARG A 410 -3.91 13.05 14.49
N MET A 411 -3.87 12.91 13.16
CA MET A 411 -2.64 13.07 12.38
C MET A 411 -2.57 14.40 11.63
N ASP A 412 -3.48 15.34 11.91
CA ASP A 412 -3.56 16.65 11.26
C ASP A 412 -2.44 17.63 11.67
N LYS A 413 -1.62 17.28 12.68
CA LYS A 413 -0.45 18.09 13.09
C LYS A 413 0.72 17.23 13.59
N PRO A 414 1.97 17.54 13.19
CA PRO A 414 3.14 16.99 13.85
C PRO A 414 3.14 17.45 15.32
N HIS A 415 3.10 16.50 16.25
CA HIS A 415 3.14 16.79 17.67
C HIS A 415 4.58 17.12 18.05
N LYS A 416 4.91 18.42 18.19
CA LYS A 416 6.27 18.90 18.52
C LYS A 416 6.82 18.42 19.87
N ASP A 417 5.97 17.85 20.71
CA ASP A 417 6.28 17.37 22.06
C ASP A 417 5.94 15.89 22.28
N ALA A 418 5.75 15.09 21.22
CA ALA A 418 5.68 13.64 21.41
C ALA A 418 7.04 13.17 21.91
N GLU A 419 7.10 12.67 23.15
CA GLU A 419 8.22 11.86 23.61
C GLU A 419 8.62 10.93 22.47
N LEU A 420 9.81 11.17 21.90
CA LEU A 420 10.39 10.34 20.87
C LEU A 420 10.26 8.90 21.33
N LEU A 421 9.59 8.10 20.51
CA LEU A 421 9.26 6.69 20.74
C LEU A 421 8.07 6.55 21.71
N LEU A 422 6.88 6.23 21.16
CA LEU A 422 6.03 5.29 21.88
C LEU A 422 6.94 4.12 22.26
N PRO A 423 7.12 3.80 23.56
CA PRO A 423 8.02 2.73 23.95
C PRO A 423 7.63 1.49 23.15
N PHE A 424 8.63 0.85 22.52
CA PHE A 424 8.45 -0.47 21.91
C PHE A 424 7.67 -1.32 22.91
N ASP A 425 6.43 -1.71 22.58
CA ASP A 425 5.75 -2.74 23.36
C ASP A 425 6.71 -3.93 23.39
N GLY A 426 6.96 -4.47 24.58
CA GLY A 426 8.06 -5.39 24.89
C GLY A 426 8.10 -6.74 24.15
N ASP A 427 7.48 -6.86 22.98
CA ASP A 427 7.71 -7.93 22.03
C ASP A 427 8.92 -7.59 21.13
N THR A 428 10.10 -7.67 21.72
CA THR A 428 11.38 -7.44 21.03
C THR A 428 11.91 -8.68 20.30
N GLN A 429 11.15 -9.78 20.26
CA GLN A 429 11.60 -11.06 19.72
C GLN A 429 10.77 -11.59 18.55
N SER A 430 9.50 -11.19 18.40
CA SER A 430 8.72 -11.59 17.23
C SER A 430 9.21 -10.90 15.94
N GLY A 431 9.36 -11.69 14.88
CA GLY A 431 9.74 -11.19 13.55
C GLY A 431 11.24 -10.99 13.34
N LEU A 432 12.10 -11.37 14.30
CA LEU A 432 13.55 -11.32 14.10
C LEU A 432 14.01 -12.28 12.98
N PRO A 433 15.06 -11.88 12.22
CA PRO A 433 15.70 -12.74 11.25
C PRO A 433 16.07 -14.12 11.80
N ARG A 434 15.62 -15.17 11.12
CA ARG A 434 15.99 -16.58 11.38
C ARG A 434 17.36 -16.95 10.82
N TYR A 435 17.71 -16.34 9.69
CA TYR A 435 19.01 -16.50 9.03
C TYR A 435 19.87 -15.29 9.36
N ARG A 436 21.09 -15.51 9.84
CA ARG A 436 22.04 -14.43 10.14
C ARG A 436 23.41 -14.74 9.57
N GLY A 437 24.04 -13.71 9.02
CA GLY A 437 25.41 -13.77 8.51
C GLY A 437 26.19 -12.56 8.96
N ARG A 438 27.49 -12.75 9.18
CA ARG A 438 28.44 -11.67 9.44
C ARG A 438 29.26 -11.37 8.21
N PHE A 439 29.69 -10.13 8.05
CA PHE A 439 30.65 -9.74 7.03
C PHE A 439 31.71 -8.80 7.59
N THR A 440 32.91 -8.93 7.04
CA THR A 440 34.02 -7.99 7.21
C THR A 440 34.47 -7.52 5.85
N MET A 441 34.54 -6.20 5.66
CA MET A 441 35.00 -5.58 4.42
C MET A 441 36.26 -4.77 4.67
N GLU A 442 37.30 -5.04 3.90
CA GLU A 442 38.52 -4.24 3.86
C GLU A 442 38.52 -3.38 2.60
N ILE A 443 38.61 -2.08 2.78
CA ILE A 443 38.65 -1.10 1.70
C ILE A 443 40.08 -0.57 1.61
N ALA A 444 40.70 -0.75 0.45
CA ALA A 444 42.03 -0.24 0.15
C ALA A 444 41.92 0.98 -0.77
N GLY A 445 42.42 2.11 -0.27
CA GLY A 445 42.56 3.36 -0.99
C GLY A 445 44.04 3.73 -1.18
N LYS A 446 44.31 5.02 -1.27
CA LYS A 446 45.67 5.56 -1.40
C LYS A 446 45.84 6.74 -0.47
N ALA A 447 46.66 6.57 0.57
CA ALA A 447 46.96 7.66 1.49
C ALA A 447 47.65 8.81 0.77
N ALA A 448 47.28 10.03 1.12
CA ALA A 448 47.93 11.26 0.67
C ALA A 448 47.85 12.31 1.77
N HIS A 449 48.62 13.39 1.65
CA HIS A 449 48.50 14.51 2.58
C HIS A 449 47.12 15.16 2.42
N GLY A 450 46.46 15.50 3.53
CA GLY A 450 45.08 16.02 3.52
C GLY A 450 44.92 17.35 2.75
N SER A 451 46.00 18.08 2.50
CA SER A 451 46.00 19.29 1.66
C SER A 451 46.16 19.01 0.16
N ALA A 452 46.37 17.75 -0.24
CA ALA A 452 46.52 17.32 -1.61
C ALA A 452 45.64 16.08 -1.88
N PRO A 453 44.31 16.20 -1.70
CA PRO A 453 43.42 15.06 -1.78
C PRO A 453 43.40 14.40 -3.17
N GLN A 454 43.68 15.15 -4.23
CA GLN A 454 43.78 14.65 -5.60
C GLN A 454 44.88 13.60 -5.80
N ASP A 455 45.87 13.51 -4.90
CA ASP A 455 46.96 12.55 -4.99
C ASP A 455 46.64 11.21 -4.32
N GLY A 456 45.52 11.12 -3.60
CA GLY A 456 45.07 9.95 -2.84
C GLY A 456 43.67 9.51 -3.18
N HIS A 457 43.26 8.37 -2.62
CA HIS A 457 41.89 7.84 -2.67
C HIS A 457 41.47 7.57 -1.22
N ASP A 458 40.46 8.29 -0.73
CA ASP A 458 40.07 8.28 0.68
C ASP A 458 39.20 7.06 1.00
N ALA A 459 39.79 6.09 1.70
CA ALA A 459 39.08 4.89 2.11
C ALA A 459 37.98 5.17 3.16
N ALA A 460 38.08 6.25 3.94
CA ALA A 460 37.05 6.61 4.91
C ALA A 460 35.79 7.16 4.20
N LEU A 461 35.98 8.01 3.18
CA LEU A 461 34.87 8.48 2.35
C LEU A 461 34.21 7.32 1.60
N ALA A 462 35.03 6.45 0.98
CA ALA A 462 34.54 5.25 0.30
C ALA A 462 33.74 4.34 1.24
N ALA A 463 34.18 4.18 2.49
CA ALA A 463 33.47 3.39 3.50
C ALA A 463 32.10 3.99 3.86
N ALA A 464 32.00 5.32 3.97
CA ALA A 464 30.72 6.00 4.21
C ALA A 464 29.72 5.76 3.06
N ASP A 465 30.19 5.86 1.81
CA ASP A 465 29.36 5.57 0.63
C ASP A 465 28.92 4.10 0.57
N VAL A 466 29.81 3.17 0.97
CA VAL A 466 29.47 1.75 1.11
C VAL A 466 28.35 1.57 2.15
N ILE A 467 28.45 2.19 3.33
CA ILE A 467 27.42 2.10 4.38
C ILE A 467 26.06 2.59 3.86
N ALA A 468 26.04 3.72 3.14
CA ALA A 468 24.82 4.25 2.52
C ALA A 468 24.24 3.28 1.47
N ALA A 469 25.10 2.76 0.58
CA ALA A 469 24.69 1.80 -0.45
C ALA A 469 24.09 0.51 0.13
N LEU A 470 24.63 0.01 1.25
CA LEU A 470 24.07 -1.14 1.96
C LEU A 470 22.68 -0.85 2.55
N GLY A 471 22.42 0.39 2.99
CA GLY A 471 21.09 0.82 3.41
C GLY A 471 20.05 0.77 2.28
N TYR A 472 20.45 1.16 1.07
CA TYR A 472 19.56 1.17 -0.10
C TYR A 472 19.16 -0.22 -0.58
N ILE A 473 19.93 -1.26 -0.26
CA ILE A 473 19.50 -2.63 -0.53
C ILE A 473 18.19 -2.90 0.22
N VAL A 474 18.12 -2.51 1.49
CA VAL A 474 16.93 -2.71 2.34
C VAL A 474 15.76 -1.84 1.88
N SER A 475 15.98 -0.54 1.66
CA SER A 475 14.87 0.38 1.40
C SER A 475 14.41 0.44 -0.07
N ARG A 476 15.25 0.06 -1.04
CA ARG A 476 14.99 0.26 -2.48
C ARG A 476 15.12 -0.98 -3.35
N GLN A 477 15.81 -2.03 -2.91
CA GLN A 477 16.05 -3.23 -3.73
C GLN A 477 15.35 -4.47 -3.16
N ASN A 478 14.91 -4.43 -1.91
CA ASN A 478 14.19 -5.51 -1.24
C ASN A 478 12.68 -5.36 -1.45
N ASP A 479 11.96 -6.48 -1.51
CA ASP A 479 10.50 -6.44 -1.37
C ASP A 479 10.18 -5.95 0.05
N PRO A 480 9.37 -4.89 0.24
CA PRO A 480 9.06 -4.38 1.56
C PRO A 480 8.32 -5.38 2.47
N LEU A 481 7.73 -6.43 1.91
CA LEU A 481 7.10 -7.53 2.67
C LEU A 481 8.11 -8.52 3.23
N ASP A 482 9.34 -8.54 2.68
CA ASP A 482 10.42 -9.37 3.16
C ASP A 482 11.20 -8.65 4.27
N ALA A 483 11.35 -9.32 5.41
CA ALA A 483 12.20 -8.80 6.49
C ALA A 483 13.68 -9.01 6.12
N LEU A 484 14.33 -7.96 5.61
CA LEU A 484 15.78 -7.91 5.39
C LEU A 484 16.40 -6.84 6.28
N THR A 485 17.47 -7.21 6.99
CA THR A 485 18.28 -6.29 7.78
C THR A 485 19.73 -6.35 7.32
N ILE A 486 20.38 -5.19 7.24
CA ILE A 486 21.82 -5.09 6.97
C ILE A 486 22.35 -3.99 7.87
N THR A 487 23.25 -4.32 8.79
CA THR A 487 23.75 -3.41 9.81
C THR A 487 25.27 -3.40 9.79
N VAL A 488 25.87 -2.22 9.73
CA VAL A 488 27.31 -2.05 9.95
C VAL A 488 27.52 -1.64 11.40
N ASN A 489 28.19 -2.48 12.18
CA ASN A 489 28.39 -2.30 13.62
C ASN A 489 29.82 -1.85 13.97
N GLY A 490 30.73 -1.81 12.99
CA GLY A 490 32.06 -1.25 13.15
C GLY A 490 32.57 -0.54 11.90
N PHE A 491 33.16 0.64 12.09
CA PHE A 491 33.83 1.41 11.04
C PHE A 491 35.13 1.98 11.61
N ASN A 492 36.27 1.46 11.11
CA ASN A 492 37.61 1.96 11.47
C ASN A 492 38.35 2.40 10.21
N ALA A 493 38.90 3.62 10.20
CA ALA A 493 39.68 4.11 9.06
C ALA A 493 40.77 5.10 9.48
N GLY A 494 41.85 5.11 8.71
CA GLY A 494 42.94 6.07 8.86
C GLY A 494 43.87 5.79 10.05
N ALA A 495 44.94 6.59 10.14
CA ALA A 495 45.98 6.41 11.15
C ALA A 495 46.58 7.71 11.73
N LYS A 496 46.41 8.86 11.04
CA LYS A 496 46.99 10.15 11.42
C LYS A 496 46.11 11.31 10.94
N LEU A 497 46.13 12.42 11.69
CA LEU A 497 45.25 13.60 11.51
C LEU A 497 45.23 14.19 10.09
N ASN A 498 46.39 14.45 9.49
CA ASN A 498 46.52 15.18 8.21
C ASN A 498 46.81 14.25 7.02
N ILE A 499 46.46 12.97 7.11
CA ILE A 499 46.70 11.98 6.05
C ILE A 499 45.36 11.33 5.72
N LEU A 500 44.98 11.35 4.44
CA LEU A 500 43.81 10.62 3.94
C LEU A 500 43.91 9.14 4.31
N ALA A 501 42.79 8.54 4.68
CA ALA A 501 42.76 7.14 5.05
C ALA A 501 43.14 6.28 3.83
N GLY A 502 44.28 5.59 3.91
CA GLY A 502 44.68 4.60 2.90
C GLY A 502 43.93 3.28 3.03
N ASN A 503 43.26 3.05 4.16
CA ASN A 503 42.47 1.87 4.43
C ASN A 503 41.26 2.16 5.33
N ALA A 504 40.24 1.33 5.20
CA ALA A 504 39.10 1.27 6.10
C ALA A 504 38.64 -0.18 6.29
N VAL A 505 38.10 -0.48 7.47
CA VAL A 505 37.51 -1.79 7.79
C VAL A 505 36.09 -1.57 8.28
N LEU A 506 35.15 -2.25 7.62
CA LEU A 506 33.75 -2.33 8.03
C LEU A 506 33.44 -3.72 8.57
N ASN A 507 32.78 -3.78 9.72
CA ASN A 507 32.19 -5.01 10.25
C ASN A 507 30.69 -4.85 10.29
N GLY A 508 29.97 -5.90 9.93
CA GLY A 508 28.53 -5.86 9.93
C GLY A 508 27.88 -7.23 9.93
N GLU A 509 26.57 -7.20 10.00
CA GLU A 509 25.70 -8.36 10.03
C GLU A 509 24.52 -8.12 9.09
N TYR A 510 23.97 -9.19 8.55
CA TYR A 510 22.74 -9.16 7.78
C TYR A 510 21.88 -10.35 8.18
N GLY A 511 20.56 -10.19 8.07
CA GLY A 511 19.64 -11.25 8.39
C GLY A 511 18.30 -11.12 7.70
N CYS A 512 17.69 -12.28 7.43
CA CYS A 512 16.37 -12.39 6.82
C CYS A 512 15.61 -13.65 7.28
N ASN A 513 14.41 -13.86 6.72
CA ASN A 513 13.51 -14.96 7.08
C ASN A 513 13.43 -16.09 6.05
N SER A 514 14.21 -16.01 4.96
CA SER A 514 14.24 -17.02 3.88
C SER A 514 15.69 -17.29 3.44
N GLU A 515 15.99 -18.54 3.11
CA GLU A 515 17.30 -18.98 2.61
C GLU A 515 17.65 -18.37 1.25
N GLU A 516 16.65 -18.28 0.36
CA GLU A 516 16.82 -17.69 -0.97
C GLU A 516 17.19 -16.21 -0.86
N LEU A 517 16.46 -15.47 -0.02
CA LEU A 517 16.75 -14.06 0.26
C LEU A 517 18.11 -13.88 0.94
N PHE A 518 18.54 -14.84 1.76
CA PHE A 518 19.85 -14.78 2.42
C PHE A 518 21.00 -14.84 1.41
N ALA A 519 20.93 -15.80 0.48
CA ALA A 519 21.94 -15.98 -0.56
C ALA A 519 21.97 -14.78 -1.53
N ASP A 520 20.79 -14.29 -1.92
CA ASP A 520 20.66 -13.11 -2.77
C ASP A 520 21.16 -11.84 -2.08
N ALA A 521 20.83 -11.62 -0.80
CA ALA A 521 21.29 -10.48 -0.02
C ALA A 521 22.83 -10.43 0.08
N MET A 522 23.49 -11.58 0.32
CA MET A 522 24.95 -11.66 0.34
C MET A 522 25.56 -11.17 -0.99
N GLN A 523 25.00 -11.59 -2.12
CA GLN A 523 25.49 -11.20 -3.44
C GLN A 523 25.23 -9.70 -3.72
N ARG A 524 24.08 -9.17 -3.30
CA ARG A 524 23.75 -7.73 -3.41
C ARG A 524 24.65 -6.87 -2.54
N ILE A 525 24.95 -7.29 -1.31
CA ILE A 525 25.89 -6.63 -0.39
C ILE A 525 27.26 -6.51 -1.06
N LYS A 526 27.80 -7.62 -1.58
CA LYS A 526 29.10 -7.64 -2.26
C LYS A 526 29.14 -6.70 -3.47
N THR A 527 28.11 -6.78 -4.31
CA THR A 527 28.02 -6.00 -5.55
C THR A 527 27.90 -4.50 -5.26
N SER A 528 26.99 -4.12 -4.35
CA SER A 528 26.75 -2.71 -4.00
C SER A 528 27.95 -2.08 -3.31
N ALA A 529 28.59 -2.80 -2.39
CA ALA A 529 29.80 -2.31 -1.72
C ALA A 529 30.98 -2.14 -2.70
N THR A 530 31.13 -3.06 -3.66
CA THR A 530 32.16 -2.94 -4.71
C THR A 530 31.94 -1.72 -5.58
N ASN A 531 30.71 -1.49 -6.02
CA ASN A 531 30.38 -0.34 -6.86
C ASN A 531 30.57 0.98 -6.12
N ALA A 532 30.13 1.07 -4.87
CA ALA A 532 30.26 2.29 -4.05
C ALA A 532 31.74 2.63 -3.76
N ALA A 533 32.58 1.64 -3.44
CA ALA A 533 34.00 1.86 -3.23
C ALA A 533 34.71 2.31 -4.52
N ALA A 534 34.34 1.74 -5.67
CA ALA A 534 34.97 2.04 -6.96
C ALA A 534 34.77 3.50 -7.41
N VAL A 535 33.65 4.14 -7.08
CA VAL A 535 33.39 5.57 -7.38
C VAL A 535 34.47 6.47 -6.75
N ASN A 536 35.00 6.06 -5.61
CA ASN A 536 36.05 6.77 -4.87
C ASN A 536 37.48 6.33 -5.27
N GLY A 537 37.63 5.50 -6.31
CA GLY A 537 38.94 4.96 -6.72
C GLY A 537 39.52 3.92 -5.75
N CYS A 538 38.70 3.38 -4.83
CA CYS A 538 39.09 2.37 -3.86
C CYS A 538 38.70 0.97 -4.33
N SER A 539 39.47 -0.04 -3.91
CA SER A 539 39.11 -1.45 -4.06
C SER A 539 38.60 -2.01 -2.74
N ILE A 540 37.70 -2.99 -2.79
CA ILE A 540 37.15 -3.62 -1.59
C ILE A 540 37.27 -5.15 -1.68
N SER A 541 37.59 -5.79 -0.56
CA SER A 541 37.45 -7.23 -0.37
C SER A 541 36.49 -7.51 0.77
N ALA A 542 35.53 -8.41 0.55
CA ALA A 542 34.53 -8.80 1.54
C ALA A 542 34.68 -10.28 1.89
N VAL A 543 34.71 -10.57 3.19
CA VAL A 543 34.67 -11.93 3.76
C VAL A 543 33.34 -12.07 4.49
N PHE A 544 32.65 -13.18 4.22
CA PHE A 544 31.39 -13.53 4.89
C PHE A 544 31.64 -14.71 5.83
N GLY A 545 31.14 -14.61 7.06
CA GLY A 545 31.18 -15.71 8.03
C GLY A 545 30.18 -16.82 7.70
N GLU A 546 30.26 -17.93 8.46
CA GLU A 546 29.27 -19.01 8.36
C GLU A 546 27.87 -18.51 8.72
N ALA A 547 26.85 -19.04 8.05
CA ALA A 547 25.46 -18.70 8.33
C ALA A 547 25.03 -19.33 9.66
N GLU A 548 24.53 -18.51 10.58
CA GLU A 548 23.88 -18.96 11.80
C GLU A 548 22.37 -19.13 11.52
N HIS A 549 21.81 -20.26 11.92
CA HIS A 549 20.39 -20.60 11.80
C HIS A 549 19.79 -20.83 13.19
N GLU A 550 18.74 -20.07 13.53
CA GLU A 550 17.94 -20.25 14.77
C GLU A 550 16.57 -20.88 14.51
#